data_AF-A0A7Y5CL68-F1
#
_entry.id   AF-A0A7Y5CL68-F1
#
_cell.length_a   1.000
_cell.length_b   1.000
_cell.length_c   1.000
_cell.angle_alpha   90.00
_cell.angle_beta   90.00
_cell.angle_gamma   90.00
#
_symmetry.space_group_name_H-M   'P 1'
#
loop_
_entity.id
_entity.type
_entity.pdbx_description
1 polymer ?
#
loop_
_entity_poly.entity_id
_entity_poly.type
_entity_poly.pdbx_seq_one_letter_code
_entity_poly.pdbx_strand_id
1 'polypeptide(L)'
;MIRKIGLWLSLGCMVTVLAGGTCTPPPPQQRPGSAFEGSAFWARDIAQPLITNFAADAQIYHIMGVQIFRDGRLPANQGSWGLVAWSPSQQKEFQVNVRHDGSTSTSTRAQTSVPGANGQPLPVGWVNSTDIFNATAPHRDPAATLATLAAFNIATYSQPMWGINFNAGAQPTHYVKFDGTYIGTSP
;
A
#
# COMPACT_ATOMS: atom_id res chain seq x y z
N MET A 1 45.45 -3.77 60.25
CA MET A 1 46.13 -4.01 58.95
C MET A 1 45.15 -4.65 57.97
N ILE A 2 44.86 -3.94 56.87
CA ILE A 2 44.66 -4.39 55.47
C ILE A 2 43.77 -5.63 55.18
N ARG A 3 42.62 -5.32 54.55
CA ARG A 3 41.84 -5.98 53.46
C ARG A 3 42.01 -7.48 53.18
N LYS A 4 40.87 -8.15 52.92
CA LYS A 4 40.60 -8.81 51.62
C LYS A 4 39.10 -9.00 51.34
N ILE A 5 38.74 -8.55 50.14
CA ILE A 5 37.46 -8.63 49.45
C ILE A 5 37.30 -10.04 48.89
N GLY A 6 36.08 -10.59 48.95
CA GLY A 6 35.72 -11.88 48.37
C GLY A 6 34.25 -11.88 47.94
N LEU A 7 33.99 -11.21 46.82
CA LEU A 7 32.70 -11.16 46.12
C LEU A 7 32.45 -12.53 45.48
N TRP A 8 31.45 -13.28 45.95
CA TRP A 8 30.98 -14.49 45.28
C TRP A 8 29.65 -14.19 44.58
N LEU A 9 29.72 -14.12 43.25
CA LEU A 9 28.58 -14.14 42.33
C LEU A 9 27.95 -15.54 42.36
N SER A 10 26.66 -15.61 42.69
CA SER A 10 25.84 -16.79 42.43
C SER A 10 24.69 -16.38 41.51
N LEU A 11 24.76 -16.89 40.28
CA LEU A 11 23.77 -16.80 39.20
C LEU A 11 22.35 -17.10 39.70
N GLY A 12 21.50 -16.07 39.71
CA GLY A 12 20.05 -16.25 39.75
C GLY A 12 19.55 -16.57 38.34
N CYS A 13 19.22 -17.84 38.09
CA CYS A 13 18.53 -18.26 36.88
C CYS A 13 17.07 -17.78 36.96
N MET A 14 16.84 -16.53 36.55
CA MET A 14 15.51 -15.95 36.48
C MET A 14 14.89 -16.40 35.16
N VAL A 15 14.10 -17.47 35.21
CA VAL A 15 13.21 -17.86 34.12
C VAL A 15 12.12 -16.78 34.02
N THR A 16 12.34 -15.81 33.15
CA THR A 16 11.29 -14.89 32.71
C THR A 16 10.31 -15.68 31.87
N VAL A 17 9.22 -16.11 32.50
CA VAL A 17 7.99 -16.51 31.83
C VAL A 17 7.50 -15.26 31.09
N LEU A 18 7.86 -15.13 29.82
CA LEU A 18 7.22 -14.21 28.90
C LEU A 18 5.76 -14.68 28.79
N ALA A 19 4.90 -14.07 29.59
CA ALA A 19 3.47 -14.17 29.40
C ALA A 19 3.20 -13.83 27.92
N GLY A 20 2.68 -14.81 27.19
CA GLY A 20 2.17 -14.63 25.84
C GLY A 20 1.03 -13.64 25.91
N GLY A 21 1.37 -12.35 25.85
CA GLY A 21 0.41 -11.30 25.58
C GLY A 21 -0.21 -11.64 24.24
N THR A 22 -1.47 -12.05 24.26
CA THR A 22 -2.31 -12.00 23.08
C THR A 22 -2.25 -10.55 22.62
N CYS A 23 -1.48 -10.26 21.57
CA CYS A 23 -1.57 -9.00 20.86
C CYS A 23 -2.96 -8.98 20.22
N THR A 24 -3.98 -8.63 21.02
CA THR A 24 -5.30 -8.38 20.51
C THR A 24 -5.12 -7.23 19.52
N PRO A 25 -5.47 -7.42 18.24
CA PRO A 25 -5.40 -6.34 17.28
C PRO A 25 -6.17 -5.14 17.83
N PRO A 26 -5.68 -3.90 17.66
CA PRO A 26 -6.41 -2.73 18.12
C PRO A 26 -7.84 -2.76 17.57
N PRO A 27 -8.83 -2.18 18.27
CA PRO A 27 -10.21 -2.17 17.81
C PRO A 27 -10.31 -1.44 16.46
N PRO A 28 -11.22 -1.88 15.56
CA PRO A 28 -11.55 -1.18 14.31
C PRO A 28 -11.61 0.33 14.48
N GLN A 29 -10.75 1.07 13.77
CA GLN A 29 -10.84 2.52 13.72
C GLN A 29 -11.86 2.96 12.67
N GLN A 30 -12.71 3.93 13.04
CA GLN A 30 -13.67 4.52 12.12
C GLN A 30 -12.93 5.33 11.05
N ARG A 31 -13.24 5.08 9.79
CA ARG A 31 -12.63 5.82 8.67
C ARG A 31 -13.38 7.11 8.38
N PRO A 32 -12.68 8.18 7.99
CA PRO A 32 -13.33 9.38 7.47
C PRO A 32 -13.91 9.12 6.07
N GLY A 33 -15.01 9.82 5.72
CA GLY A 33 -15.57 9.85 4.36
C GLY A 33 -16.67 8.81 4.09
N SER A 34 -17.54 9.10 3.12
CA SER A 34 -18.79 8.34 2.85
C SER A 34 -18.77 7.52 1.55
N ALA A 35 -17.69 7.56 0.77
CA ALA A 35 -17.58 6.84 -0.49
C ALA A 35 -16.46 5.80 -0.40
N PHE A 36 -16.81 4.51 -0.51
CA PHE A 36 -15.86 3.42 -0.70
C PHE A 36 -14.76 3.30 0.38
N GLU A 37 -15.17 3.22 1.65
CA GLU A 37 -14.34 3.09 2.86
C GLU A 37 -13.10 2.21 2.67
N GLY A 38 -11.90 2.82 2.68
CA GLY A 38 -10.63 2.10 2.59
C GLY A 38 -10.22 1.66 1.17
N SER A 39 -10.95 2.01 0.13
CA SER A 39 -10.57 1.74 -1.28
C SER A 39 -9.49 2.70 -1.80
N ALA A 40 -9.00 2.44 -3.02
CA ALA A 40 -8.04 3.33 -3.69
C ALA A 40 -8.65 4.69 -4.04
N PHE A 41 -9.95 4.77 -4.39
CA PHE A 41 -10.63 6.06 -4.61
C PHE A 41 -10.73 6.87 -3.32
N TRP A 42 -11.08 6.22 -2.21
CA TRP A 42 -11.11 6.87 -0.91
C TRP A 42 -9.75 7.47 -0.54
N ALA A 43 -8.66 6.71 -0.73
CA ALA A 43 -7.32 7.22 -0.48
C ALA A 43 -6.91 8.33 -1.45
N ARG A 44 -7.31 8.24 -2.73
CA ARG A 44 -7.10 9.30 -3.72
C ARG A 44 -7.76 10.60 -3.27
N ASP A 45 -9.01 10.55 -2.82
CA ASP A 45 -9.75 11.75 -2.43
C ASP A 45 -9.11 12.43 -1.21
N ILE A 46 -8.50 11.66 -0.30
CA ILE A 46 -7.67 12.19 0.81
C ILE A 46 -6.33 12.78 0.30
N ALA A 47 -5.67 12.10 -0.63
CA ALA A 47 -4.34 12.50 -1.12
C ALA A 47 -4.39 13.68 -2.11
N GLN A 48 -5.48 13.82 -2.88
CA GLN A 48 -5.57 14.77 -3.98
C GLN A 48 -5.33 16.23 -3.55
N PRO A 49 -5.90 16.73 -2.44
CA PRO A 49 -5.59 18.08 -1.96
C PRO A 49 -4.10 18.29 -1.64
N LEU A 50 -3.44 17.27 -1.07
CA LEU A 50 -2.01 17.34 -0.74
C LEU A 50 -1.15 17.39 -2.01
N ILE A 51 -1.51 16.60 -3.02
CA ILE A 51 -0.84 16.59 -4.34
C ILE A 51 -1.02 17.93 -5.05
N THR A 52 -2.25 18.46 -5.10
CA THR A 52 -2.54 19.75 -5.72
C THR A 52 -1.81 20.90 -5.00
N ASN A 53 -1.71 20.86 -3.67
CA ASN A 53 -0.96 21.84 -2.89
C ASN A 53 0.56 21.75 -3.10
N PHE A 54 1.08 20.55 -3.37
CA PHE A 54 2.49 20.35 -3.72
C PHE A 54 2.82 20.97 -5.08
N ALA A 55 2.03 20.68 -6.11
CA ALA A 55 2.10 21.36 -7.40
C ALA A 55 0.80 21.15 -8.20
N ALA A 56 0.28 22.21 -8.80
CA ALA A 56 -0.97 22.16 -9.57
C ALA A 56 -0.87 21.29 -10.84
N ASP A 57 0.34 21.11 -11.37
CA ASP A 57 0.64 20.27 -12.53
C ASP A 57 1.06 18.84 -12.15
N ALA A 58 1.01 18.47 -10.86
CA ALA A 58 1.36 17.13 -10.42
C ALA A 58 0.36 16.09 -10.93
N GLN A 59 0.88 15.03 -11.55
CA GLN A 59 0.07 13.95 -12.12
C GLN A 59 0.40 12.62 -11.43
N ILE A 60 -0.63 11.89 -11.01
CA ILE A 60 -0.50 10.56 -10.40
C ILE A 60 -0.09 9.57 -11.49
N TYR A 61 0.99 8.83 -11.27
CA TYR A 61 1.48 7.82 -12.22
C TYR A 61 1.64 6.42 -11.58
N HIS A 62 1.52 6.33 -10.26
CA HIS A 62 1.56 5.06 -9.54
C HIS A 62 0.60 5.06 -8.34
N ILE A 63 -0.11 3.94 -8.15
CA ILE A 63 -0.89 3.64 -6.95
C ILE A 63 -0.49 2.26 -6.41
N MET A 64 -0.15 2.18 -5.13
CA MET A 64 0.25 0.97 -4.41
C MET A 64 -0.70 0.73 -3.25
N GLY A 65 -1.08 -0.53 -3.05
CA GLY A 65 -1.85 -0.97 -1.89
C GLY A 65 -1.10 -2.06 -1.13
N VAL A 66 -0.97 -1.91 0.18
CA VAL A 66 -0.33 -2.90 1.05
C VAL A 66 -1.32 -3.37 2.10
N GLN A 67 -1.39 -4.69 2.31
CA GLN A 67 -2.35 -5.34 3.21
C GLN A 67 -3.80 -4.99 2.86
N ILE A 68 -4.19 -5.11 1.59
CA ILE A 68 -5.55 -4.89 1.10
C ILE A 68 -6.35 -6.19 1.28
N PHE A 69 -7.61 -6.10 1.70
CA PHE A 69 -8.51 -7.26 1.67
C PHE A 69 -8.85 -7.67 0.24
N ARG A 70 -9.30 -8.93 0.09
CA ARG A 70 -9.68 -9.51 -1.21
C ARG A 70 -10.82 -8.77 -1.93
N ASP A 71 -11.52 -7.87 -1.26
CA ASP A 71 -12.58 -7.04 -1.84
C ASP A 71 -12.07 -5.67 -2.30
N GLY A 72 -10.75 -5.43 -2.24
CA GLY A 72 -10.12 -4.19 -2.68
C GLY A 72 -10.17 -3.04 -1.68
N ARG A 73 -10.53 -3.30 -0.41
CA ARG A 73 -10.53 -2.29 0.67
C ARG A 73 -9.41 -2.55 1.66
N LEU A 74 -8.95 -1.51 2.35
CA LEU A 74 -8.11 -1.67 3.53
C LEU A 74 -8.88 -2.41 4.63
N PRO A 75 -8.21 -3.22 5.46
CA PRO A 75 -8.70 -3.66 6.77
C PRO A 75 -8.85 -2.49 7.75
N ALA A 76 -9.67 -2.65 8.78
CA ALA A 76 -10.01 -1.55 9.70
C ALA A 76 -8.81 -0.97 10.46
N ASN A 77 -7.74 -1.76 10.64
CA ASN A 77 -6.66 -1.47 11.58
C ASN A 77 -5.25 -1.60 10.98
N GLN A 78 -5.15 -1.78 9.67
CA GLN A 78 -3.85 -2.00 9.02
C GLN A 78 -3.91 -1.71 7.53
N GLY A 79 -2.73 -1.67 6.93
CA GLY A 79 -2.55 -1.40 5.51
C GLY A 79 -2.53 0.08 5.17
N SER A 80 -2.19 0.33 3.92
CA SER A 80 -2.07 1.68 3.38
C SER A 80 -2.17 1.68 1.86
N TRP A 81 -2.60 2.83 1.34
CA TRP A 81 -2.45 3.20 -0.07
C TRP A 81 -1.32 4.20 -0.23
N GLY A 82 -0.40 3.97 -1.16
CA GLY A 82 0.61 4.93 -1.62
C GLY A 82 0.23 5.48 -2.98
N LEU A 83 0.10 6.79 -3.10
CA LEU A 83 -0.14 7.49 -4.35
C LEU A 83 1.11 8.30 -4.68
N VAL A 84 1.67 8.07 -5.87
CA VAL A 84 2.89 8.75 -6.30
C VAL A 84 2.55 9.64 -7.49
N ALA A 85 2.84 10.93 -7.32
CA ALA A 85 2.66 11.95 -8.32
C ALA A 85 3.99 12.58 -8.71
N TRP A 86 4.09 13.08 -9.95
CA TRP A 86 5.24 13.82 -10.43
C TRP A 86 4.81 15.14 -11.03
N SER A 87 5.59 16.19 -10.77
CA SER A 87 5.36 17.54 -11.30
C SER A 87 6.48 17.91 -12.28
N PRO A 88 6.14 18.19 -13.55
CA PRO A 88 7.09 18.72 -14.53
C PRO A 88 7.73 20.03 -14.09
N SER A 89 6.94 20.97 -13.56
CA SER A 89 7.44 22.29 -13.15
C SER A 89 8.38 22.23 -11.94
N GLN A 90 8.15 21.29 -11.02
CA GLN A 90 8.98 21.11 -9.83
C GLN A 90 10.14 20.15 -10.04
N GLN A 91 10.13 19.34 -11.11
CA GLN A 91 11.09 18.25 -11.34
C GLN A 91 11.27 17.35 -10.11
N LYS A 92 10.13 16.99 -9.51
CA LYS A 92 10.05 16.27 -8.25
C LYS A 92 8.91 15.27 -8.25
N GLU A 93 9.17 14.16 -7.58
CA GLU A 93 8.21 13.15 -7.22
C GLU A 93 7.68 13.44 -5.81
N PHE A 94 6.38 13.29 -5.63
CA PHE A 94 5.68 13.46 -4.38
C PHE A 94 4.82 12.24 -4.12
N GLN A 95 5.13 11.54 -3.03
CA GLN A 95 4.37 10.39 -2.58
C GLN A 95 3.53 10.79 -1.38
N VAL A 96 2.26 10.38 -1.41
CA VAL A 96 1.33 10.46 -0.28
C VAL A 96 0.97 9.03 0.11
N ASN A 97 1.21 8.67 1.36
CA ASN A 97 0.75 7.41 1.93
C ASN A 97 -0.46 7.68 2.82
N VAL A 98 -1.57 7.02 2.56
CA VAL A 98 -2.82 7.09 3.33
C VAL A 98 -3.00 5.77 4.06
N ARG A 99 -3.00 5.81 5.39
CA ARG A 99 -3.23 4.62 6.24
C ARG A 99 -4.72 4.33 6.39
N HIS A 100 -5.05 3.16 6.93
CA HIS A 100 -6.41 2.69 7.17
C HIS A 100 -7.33 3.65 7.93
N ASP A 101 -6.78 4.53 8.76
CA ASP A 101 -7.48 5.53 9.57
C ASP A 101 -7.62 6.89 8.86
N GLY A 102 -7.09 7.01 7.64
CA GLY A 102 -7.04 8.24 6.86
C GLY A 102 -5.86 9.14 7.22
N SER A 103 -5.00 8.76 8.17
CA SER A 103 -3.78 9.51 8.44
C SER A 103 -2.83 9.45 7.25
N THR A 104 -2.15 10.58 7.00
CA THR A 104 -1.28 10.74 5.84
C THR A 104 0.17 10.95 6.24
N SER A 105 1.10 10.35 5.49
CA SER A 105 2.49 10.77 5.46
C SER A 105 2.91 11.11 4.04
N THR A 106 3.89 12.00 3.90
CA THR A 106 4.36 12.44 2.59
C THR A 106 5.88 12.32 2.49
N SER A 107 6.36 12.12 1.27
CA SER A 107 7.79 12.18 0.95
C SER A 107 7.99 12.81 -0.42
N THR A 108 9.06 13.59 -0.54
CA THR A 108 9.43 14.25 -1.78
C THR A 108 10.82 13.81 -2.21
N ARG A 109 10.98 13.55 -3.51
CA ARG A 109 12.27 13.16 -4.09
C ARG A 109 12.54 13.99 -5.34
N ALA A 110 13.77 14.48 -5.48
CA ALA A 110 14.21 15.13 -6.71
C ALA A 110 14.20 14.13 -7.86
N GLN A 111 13.60 14.50 -8.98
CA GLN A 111 13.41 13.62 -10.12
C GLN A 111 13.30 14.45 -11.40
N THR A 112 14.46 14.66 -12.03
CA THR A 112 14.67 15.65 -13.11
C THR A 112 14.03 15.26 -14.43
N SER A 113 13.75 13.98 -14.62
CA SER A 113 12.98 13.45 -15.74
C SER A 113 11.67 12.85 -15.23
N VAL A 114 10.70 12.69 -16.12
CA VAL A 114 9.49 11.90 -15.83
C VAL A 114 9.94 10.55 -15.25
N PRO A 115 9.39 10.10 -14.10
CA PRO A 115 9.79 8.85 -13.48
C PRO A 115 9.69 7.67 -14.46
N GLY A 116 10.83 7.05 -14.77
CA GLY A 116 10.85 5.77 -15.47
C GLY A 116 10.32 4.68 -14.53
N ALA A 117 9.42 3.79 -14.95
CA ALA A 117 9.57 3.01 -16.16
C ALA A 117 8.52 3.23 -17.28
N ASN A 118 7.50 4.10 -17.10
CA ASN A 118 6.35 4.27 -18.02
C ASN A 118 5.75 5.67 -17.96
N GLY A 119 6.32 6.60 -18.72
CA GLY A 119 6.13 8.05 -18.58
C GLY A 119 4.75 8.62 -18.95
N GLN A 120 3.67 7.91 -18.65
CA GLN A 120 2.30 8.39 -18.79
C GLN A 120 1.60 8.36 -17.42
N PRO A 121 0.85 9.42 -17.06
CA PRO A 121 -0.04 9.41 -15.90
C PRO A 121 -1.00 8.22 -15.93
N LEU A 122 -1.61 7.92 -14.78
CA LEU A 122 -2.77 7.03 -14.77
C LEU A 122 -3.84 7.58 -15.73
N PRO A 123 -4.48 6.72 -16.54
CA PRO A 123 -5.51 7.18 -17.46
C PRO A 123 -6.69 7.78 -16.69
N VAL A 124 -7.32 8.78 -17.30
CA VAL A 124 -8.58 9.32 -16.78
C VAL A 124 -9.63 8.20 -16.79
N GLY A 125 -10.30 7.98 -15.65
CA GLY A 125 -11.41 7.01 -15.56
C GLY A 125 -11.02 5.57 -15.22
N TRP A 126 -9.85 5.33 -14.61
CA TRP A 126 -9.55 4.02 -14.02
C TRP A 126 -10.61 3.60 -12.99
N VAL A 127 -10.97 2.32 -12.96
CA VAL A 127 -12.01 1.79 -12.06
C VAL A 127 -11.50 1.60 -10.62
N ASN A 128 -12.37 1.66 -9.62
CA ASN A 128 -11.95 1.59 -8.22
C ASN A 128 -11.33 0.22 -7.86
N SER A 129 -10.51 0.17 -6.81
CA SER A 129 -9.89 -1.07 -6.30
C SER A 129 -10.90 -2.17 -6.02
N THR A 130 -12.12 -1.83 -5.60
CA THR A 130 -13.18 -2.81 -5.36
C THR A 130 -13.56 -3.58 -6.61
N ASP A 131 -13.63 -2.91 -7.75
CA ASP A 131 -14.03 -3.52 -9.03
C ASP A 131 -12.89 -4.37 -9.60
N ILE A 132 -11.66 -3.87 -9.48
CA ILE A 132 -10.44 -4.56 -9.89
C ILE A 132 -10.29 -5.88 -9.13
N PHE A 133 -10.48 -5.84 -7.81
CA PHE A 133 -10.41 -7.03 -6.98
C PHE A 133 -11.59 -7.98 -7.26
N ASN A 134 -12.78 -7.46 -7.52
CA ASN A 134 -13.93 -8.28 -7.89
C ASN A 134 -13.72 -9.01 -9.23
N ALA A 135 -13.05 -8.40 -10.21
CA ALA A 135 -12.71 -9.03 -11.49
C ALA A 135 -11.85 -10.30 -11.34
N THR A 136 -11.06 -10.38 -10.26
CA THR A 136 -10.25 -11.58 -9.96
C THR A 136 -11.01 -12.64 -9.15
N ALA A 137 -12.22 -12.35 -8.67
CA ALA A 137 -12.95 -13.23 -7.77
C ALA A 137 -13.19 -14.66 -8.29
N PRO A 138 -13.47 -14.89 -9.59
CA PRO A 138 -13.63 -16.25 -10.12
C PRO A 138 -12.32 -17.04 -10.28
N HIS A 139 -11.17 -16.36 -10.16
CA HIS A 139 -9.86 -16.90 -10.56
C HIS A 139 -8.87 -17.04 -9.40
N ARG A 140 -9.15 -16.37 -8.28
CA ARG A 140 -8.30 -16.40 -7.09
C ARG A 140 -8.54 -17.64 -6.24
N ASP A 141 -7.52 -18.02 -5.47
CA ASP A 141 -7.65 -19.04 -4.44
C ASP A 141 -8.75 -18.64 -3.41
N PRO A 142 -9.75 -19.50 -3.17
CA PRO A 142 -10.78 -19.26 -2.15
C PRO A 142 -10.23 -18.98 -0.75
N ALA A 143 -9.04 -19.50 -0.43
CA ALA A 143 -8.35 -19.31 0.85
C ALA A 143 -7.60 -17.97 0.95
N ALA A 144 -7.58 -17.14 -0.10
CA ALA A 144 -6.92 -15.84 -0.05
C ALA A 144 -7.57 -14.88 0.94
N THR A 145 -6.77 -14.34 1.86
CA THR A 145 -7.23 -13.46 2.96
C THR A 145 -6.75 -12.02 2.80
N LEU A 146 -5.51 -11.84 2.35
CA LEU A 146 -4.88 -10.54 2.12
C LEU A 146 -4.20 -10.50 0.76
N ALA A 147 -4.07 -9.30 0.23
CA ALA A 147 -3.39 -9.02 -1.03
C ALA A 147 -2.49 -7.79 -0.91
N THR A 148 -1.50 -7.75 -1.77
CA THR A 148 -0.84 -6.51 -2.18
C THR A 148 -1.31 -6.16 -3.59
N LEU A 149 -1.54 -4.87 -3.81
CA LEU A 149 -1.83 -4.33 -5.13
C LEU A 149 -0.69 -3.41 -5.51
N ALA A 150 -0.20 -3.54 -6.73
CA ALA A 150 0.64 -2.51 -7.32
C ALA A 150 0.08 -2.17 -8.70
N ALA A 151 0.02 -0.88 -9.00
CA ALA A 151 -0.17 -0.43 -10.36
C ALA A 151 1.08 -0.80 -11.16
N PHE A 152 0.97 -1.75 -12.08
CA PHE A 152 2.02 -2.00 -13.06
C PHE A 152 1.72 -1.15 -14.28
N ASN A 153 2.16 0.10 -14.21
CA ASN A 153 2.27 0.89 -15.40
C ASN A 153 3.41 0.24 -16.24
N ILE A 154 3.05 -0.31 -17.41
CA ILE A 154 3.68 -0.57 -18.74
C ILE A 154 5.17 -0.95 -18.91
N ALA A 155 5.97 -1.45 -17.96
CA ALA A 155 7.40 -1.69 -18.29
C ALA A 155 7.65 -3.07 -18.94
N THR A 156 6.79 -4.03 -18.62
CA THR A 156 6.94 -5.44 -19.03
C THR A 156 5.77 -5.88 -19.92
N TYR A 157 4.74 -5.04 -20.05
CA TYR A 157 3.42 -5.42 -20.55
C TYR A 157 2.90 -4.40 -21.56
N SER A 158 2.19 -4.85 -22.60
CA SER A 158 1.80 -4.05 -23.77
C SER A 158 0.78 -2.92 -23.48
N GLN A 159 0.22 -2.86 -22.27
CA GLN A 159 -0.82 -1.92 -21.86
C GLN A 159 -0.80 -1.70 -20.33
N PRO A 160 -1.33 -0.58 -19.83
CA PRO A 160 -1.32 -0.32 -18.40
C PRO A 160 -2.33 -1.18 -17.64
N MET A 161 -1.91 -1.75 -16.52
CA MET A 161 -2.70 -2.73 -15.78
C MET A 161 -2.43 -2.69 -14.27
N TRP A 162 -3.40 -3.17 -13.51
CA TRP A 162 -3.24 -3.56 -12.13
C TRP A 162 -2.61 -4.93 -12.06
N GLY A 163 -1.56 -5.07 -11.25
CA GLY A 163 -1.06 -6.37 -10.82
C GLY A 163 -1.49 -6.59 -9.39
N ILE A 164 -2.19 -7.70 -9.17
CA ILE A 164 -2.66 -8.11 -7.86
C ILE A 164 -1.89 -9.36 -7.45
N ASN A 165 -1.44 -9.37 -6.22
CA ASN A 165 -0.74 -10.48 -5.61
C ASN A 165 -1.49 -10.90 -4.35
N PHE A 166 -2.06 -12.09 -4.38
CA PHE A 166 -2.71 -12.68 -3.22
C PHE A 166 -1.69 -13.55 -2.45
N ASN A 167 -1.76 -13.53 -1.12
CA ASN A 167 -1.02 -14.43 -0.24
C ASN A 167 0.53 -14.36 -0.32
N ALA A 168 1.09 -13.19 -0.64
CA ALA A 168 2.52 -12.82 -0.49
C ALA A 168 3.55 -13.53 -1.40
N GLY A 169 3.30 -13.59 -2.72
CA GLY A 169 4.34 -13.90 -3.71
C GLY A 169 5.31 -12.72 -3.96
N ALA A 170 6.41 -12.93 -4.68
CA ALA A 170 7.29 -11.84 -5.14
C ALA A 170 6.78 -11.12 -6.40
N GLN A 171 5.80 -11.72 -7.10
CA GLN A 171 5.27 -11.25 -8.38
C GLN A 171 3.74 -11.22 -8.36
N PRO A 172 3.10 -10.36 -9.17
CA PRO A 172 1.65 -10.38 -9.33
C PRO A 172 1.19 -11.73 -9.88
N THR A 173 0.15 -12.28 -9.27
CA THR A 173 -0.48 -13.52 -9.70
C THR A 173 -1.68 -13.28 -10.61
N HIS A 174 -2.19 -12.05 -10.66
CA HIS A 174 -3.33 -11.67 -11.49
C HIS A 174 -3.14 -10.28 -12.08
N TYR A 175 -3.59 -10.12 -13.31
CA TYR A 175 -3.55 -8.86 -14.03
C TYR A 175 -4.96 -8.44 -14.46
N VAL A 176 -5.25 -7.15 -14.28
CA VAL A 176 -6.54 -6.54 -14.61
C VAL A 176 -6.27 -5.21 -15.29
N LYS A 177 -6.92 -4.91 -16.41
CA LYS A 177 -6.79 -3.60 -17.07
C LYS A 177 -7.35 -2.48 -16.18
N PHE A 178 -6.96 -1.24 -16.47
CA PHE A 178 -7.51 -0.07 -15.77
C PHE A 178 -9.04 0.10 -15.94
N ASP A 179 -9.67 -0.57 -16.91
CA ASP A 179 -11.12 -0.60 -17.11
C ASP A 179 -11.84 -1.71 -16.31
N GLY A 180 -11.12 -2.54 -15.57
CA GLY A 180 -11.67 -3.63 -14.77
C GLY A 180 -11.70 -5.00 -15.47
N THR A 181 -11.24 -5.10 -16.73
CA THR A 181 -11.17 -6.36 -17.45
C THR A 181 -10.04 -7.25 -16.92
N TYR A 182 -10.34 -8.46 -16.44
CA TYR A 182 -9.34 -9.47 -16.08
C TYR A 182 -8.65 -10.01 -17.33
N ILE A 183 -7.31 -10.10 -17.31
CA ILE A 183 -6.52 -10.58 -18.46
C ILE A 183 -5.72 -11.84 -18.19
N GLY A 184 -5.70 -12.35 -16.95
CA GLY A 184 -5.10 -13.63 -16.61
C GLY A 184 -4.05 -13.56 -15.51
N THR A 185 -3.30 -14.66 -15.37
CA THR A 185 -2.14 -14.80 -14.47
C THR A 185 -0.82 -14.48 -15.17
N SER A 186 -0.91 -14.11 -16.43
CA SER A 186 0.18 -13.58 -17.24
C SER A 186 -0.35 -12.34 -17.95
N PRO A 187 0.48 -11.32 -18.09
CA PRO A 187 0.14 -10.04 -18.73
C PRO A 187 -0.20 -10.12 -20.23
#